data_AF-A0A7Y8A6H8-F1
#
_entry.id   AF-A0A7Y8A6H8-F1
#
_cell.length_a   1.000
_cell.length_b   1.000
_cell.length_c   1.000
_cell.angle_alpha   90.00
_cell.angle_beta   90.00
_cell.angle_gamma   90.00
#
_symmetry.space_group_name_H-M   'P 1'
#
loop_
_entity.id
_entity.type
_entity.pdbx_description
1 polymer ?
#
loop_
_entity_poly.entity_id
_entity_poly.type
_entity_poly.pdbx_seq_one_letter_code
_entity_poly.pdbx_strand_id
1 'polypeptide(L)'
;MQGFIKRCALLVAVGLCAGTAQATEKVIFDTDFNVLNDDGQAFIMLAQLHAQKRIDLLGMTLVSGNAWVDQEQVDALKAVERMGVEKEVGVYSGAAYPLLHDYATYEAEKTLFGSGWPGAFKNPRPTSASQLIAPPDGLATHTKLRKETAAQFIVDSVRANPHEVTILAVGPLTNIALAIRSAPDIVPLIKRIVYMGGALEIPGNTTPAAEFNWWFDPEAAKIVLRSPIEHVIFPNDVCEKVTFDKSVYERVIAHQGAIADLYKHEFGPLFDKDPSYHSFTWDSLPALFLVNPGIVTESRELWVDVDATFGADYGRALGYKKGAPVGTQKAKVVFAVDQKQFWDGYVGLVTLPTPVKK
;
A
#
# COMPACT_ATOMS: atom_id res chain seq x y z
N MET A 1 -39.16 -65.92 24.84
CA MET A 1 -37.79 -65.67 25.33
C MET A 1 -36.80 -66.10 24.26
N GLN A 2 -36.24 -65.16 23.49
CA GLN A 2 -35.02 -65.38 22.71
C GLN A 2 -34.43 -64.02 22.35
N GLY A 3 -33.12 -63.91 22.50
CA GLY A 3 -32.37 -62.69 22.76
C GLY A 3 -32.07 -61.85 21.52
N PHE A 4 -32.04 -60.53 21.75
CA PHE A 4 -31.60 -59.51 20.82
C PHE A 4 -30.06 -59.42 20.80
N ILE A 5 -29.45 -59.67 19.65
CA ILE A 5 -28.05 -59.33 19.38
C ILE A 5 -28.05 -58.05 18.52
N LYS A 6 -27.49 -56.97 19.07
CA LYS A 6 -27.24 -55.70 18.37
C LYS A 6 -26.07 -55.88 17.39
N ARG A 7 -26.26 -55.52 16.13
CA ARG A 7 -25.18 -55.28 15.15
C ARG A 7 -24.95 -53.77 15.04
N CYS A 8 -23.74 -53.32 15.35
CA CYS A 8 -23.24 -51.99 15.03
C CYS A 8 -22.89 -51.91 13.54
N ALA A 9 -23.41 -50.92 12.82
CA ALA A 9 -22.93 -50.52 11.51
C ALA A 9 -22.26 -49.15 11.64
N LEU A 10 -20.97 -49.12 11.31
CA LEU A 10 -20.13 -47.92 11.29
C LEU A 10 -20.37 -47.20 9.95
N LEU A 11 -20.99 -46.02 9.99
CA LEU A 11 -21.10 -45.13 8.83
C LEU A 11 -19.90 -44.20 8.81
N VAL A 12 -18.98 -44.43 7.86
CA VAL A 12 -17.90 -43.49 7.53
C VAL A 12 -18.49 -42.40 6.64
N ALA A 13 -18.72 -41.22 7.21
CA ALA A 13 -19.06 -40.03 6.44
C ALA A 13 -17.76 -39.40 5.91
N VAL A 14 -17.55 -39.50 4.59
CA VAL A 14 -16.52 -38.72 3.89
C VAL A 14 -17.03 -37.29 3.77
N GLY A 15 -16.51 -36.40 4.61
CA GLY A 15 -16.77 -34.97 4.52
C GLY A 15 -16.00 -34.37 3.35
N LEU A 16 -16.70 -34.04 2.26
CA LEU A 16 -16.21 -33.10 1.25
C LEU A 16 -16.24 -31.70 1.87
N CYS A 17 -15.07 -31.18 2.24
CA CYS A 17 -14.91 -29.76 2.56
C CYS A 17 -15.13 -28.95 1.28
N ALA A 18 -16.36 -28.50 1.05
CA ALA A 18 -16.64 -27.43 0.11
C ALA A 18 -16.00 -26.15 0.66
N GLY A 19 -14.88 -25.72 0.08
CA GLY A 19 -14.32 -24.41 0.36
C GLY A 19 -15.36 -23.35 0.00
N THR A 20 -15.80 -22.57 0.98
CA THR A 20 -16.63 -21.40 0.74
C THR A 20 -15.84 -20.45 -0.14
N ALA A 21 -16.31 -20.17 -1.36
CA ALA A 21 -15.76 -19.12 -2.18
C ALA A 21 -15.84 -17.80 -1.40
N GLN A 22 -14.69 -17.31 -0.93
CA GLN A 22 -14.62 -16.04 -0.23
C GLN A 22 -15.01 -14.94 -1.22
N ALA A 23 -15.94 -14.07 -0.82
CA ALA A 23 -16.35 -12.95 -1.66
C ALA A 23 -15.12 -12.11 -2.03
N THR A 24 -15.04 -11.72 -3.31
CA THR A 24 -13.96 -10.89 -3.86
C THR A 24 -13.84 -9.60 -3.05
N GLU A 25 -12.65 -9.32 -2.52
CA GLU A 25 -12.41 -8.15 -1.68
C GLU A 25 -12.38 -6.87 -2.54
N LYS A 26 -13.20 -5.87 -2.16
CA LYS A 26 -13.20 -4.55 -2.80
C LYS A 26 -12.08 -3.69 -2.23
N VAL A 27 -11.23 -3.15 -3.09
CA VAL A 27 -10.00 -2.48 -2.71
C VAL A 27 -9.95 -1.08 -3.32
N ILE A 28 -9.65 -0.08 -2.48
CA ILE A 28 -9.14 1.21 -2.93
C ILE A 28 -7.63 1.21 -2.69
N PHE A 29 -6.86 1.62 -3.70
CA PHE A 29 -5.40 1.75 -3.60
C PHE A 29 -5.04 3.23 -3.44
N ASP A 30 -4.63 3.64 -2.23
CA ASP A 30 -4.21 5.00 -1.91
C ASP A 30 -2.69 5.07 -1.80
N THR A 31 -2.05 5.82 -2.71
CA THR A 31 -0.62 5.69 -3.06
C THR A 31 -0.01 7.04 -3.46
N ASP A 32 1.26 7.22 -3.14
CA ASP A 32 2.14 8.29 -3.60
C ASP A 32 2.97 7.82 -4.80
N PHE A 33 2.21 7.57 -5.88
CA PHE A 33 2.59 6.67 -6.95
C PHE A 33 3.89 7.03 -7.70
N ASN A 34 4.73 6.03 -7.89
CA ASN A 34 5.89 6.07 -8.79
C ASN A 34 5.85 4.88 -9.78
N VAL A 35 6.62 4.96 -10.87
CA VAL A 35 6.49 4.01 -11.99
C VAL A 35 6.81 2.55 -11.63
N LEU A 36 7.95 2.30 -10.97
CA LEU A 36 8.42 0.94 -10.67
C LEU A 36 9.31 0.85 -9.42
N ASN A 37 9.26 1.85 -8.53
CA ASN A 37 9.66 1.60 -7.16
C ASN A 37 8.50 0.79 -6.50
N ASP A 38 8.29 0.81 -5.20
CA ASP A 38 7.38 -0.11 -4.53
C ASP A 38 5.89 0.10 -4.87
N ASP A 39 5.41 1.32 -5.06
CA ASP A 39 4.02 1.62 -5.44
C ASP A 39 3.64 0.99 -6.80
N GLY A 40 4.50 1.21 -7.81
CA GLY A 40 4.29 0.70 -9.15
C GLY A 40 4.26 -0.82 -9.19
N GLN A 41 5.11 -1.47 -8.38
CA GLN A 41 5.13 -2.91 -8.22
C GLN A 41 3.86 -3.42 -7.53
N ALA A 42 3.43 -2.77 -6.44
CA ALA A 42 2.17 -3.08 -5.76
C ALA A 42 0.97 -2.93 -6.71
N PHE A 43 0.92 -1.87 -7.51
CA PHE A 43 -0.14 -1.68 -8.50
C PHE A 43 -0.16 -2.77 -9.57
N ILE A 44 1.00 -3.18 -10.11
CA ILE A 44 1.08 -4.31 -11.06
C ILE A 44 0.45 -5.56 -10.44
N MET A 45 0.78 -5.85 -9.17
CA MET A 45 0.19 -6.98 -8.45
C MET A 45 -1.32 -6.84 -8.31
N LEU A 46 -1.81 -5.67 -7.88
CA LEU A 46 -3.24 -5.41 -7.69
C LEU A 46 -4.02 -5.49 -9.01
N ALA A 47 -3.50 -4.91 -10.09
CA ALA A 47 -4.11 -4.98 -11.42
C ALA A 47 -4.21 -6.43 -11.91
N GLN A 48 -3.18 -7.26 -11.67
CA GLN A 48 -3.24 -8.68 -12.02
C GLN A 48 -4.23 -9.46 -11.15
N LEU A 49 -4.29 -9.18 -9.85
CA LEU A 49 -5.29 -9.76 -8.96
C LEU A 49 -6.72 -9.38 -9.36
N HIS A 50 -6.91 -8.13 -9.81
CA HIS A 50 -8.18 -7.65 -10.34
C HIS A 50 -8.57 -8.37 -11.63
N ALA A 51 -7.65 -8.49 -12.60
CA ALA A 51 -7.87 -9.24 -13.84
C ALA A 51 -8.22 -10.72 -13.58
N GLN A 52 -7.65 -11.30 -12.51
CA GLN A 52 -7.96 -12.67 -12.05
C GLN A 52 -9.24 -12.76 -11.21
N LYS A 53 -9.95 -11.65 -10.96
CA LYS A 53 -11.15 -11.56 -10.10
C LYS A 53 -10.92 -12.00 -8.65
N ARG A 54 -9.67 -11.93 -8.20
CA ARG A 54 -9.28 -12.22 -6.81
C ARG A 54 -9.51 -11.02 -5.90
N ILE A 55 -9.45 -9.82 -6.46
CA ILE A 55 -9.91 -8.56 -5.85
C ILE A 55 -10.78 -7.78 -6.84
N ASP A 56 -11.53 -6.82 -6.33
CA ASP A 56 -12.24 -5.81 -7.10
C ASP A 56 -11.58 -4.46 -6.82
N LEU A 57 -10.66 -4.04 -7.70
CA LEU A 57 -9.90 -2.80 -7.54
C LEU A 57 -10.79 -1.63 -8.02
N LEU A 58 -11.38 -0.92 -7.08
CA LEU A 58 -12.37 0.12 -7.36
C LEU A 58 -11.74 1.36 -8.00
N GLY A 59 -10.49 1.67 -7.62
CA GLY A 59 -9.79 2.86 -8.08
C GLY A 59 -8.45 3.06 -7.38
N MET A 60 -7.66 3.98 -7.95
CA MET A 60 -6.39 4.45 -7.43
C MET A 60 -6.51 5.91 -7.02
N THR A 61 -6.24 6.21 -5.76
CA THR A 61 -6.20 7.58 -5.22
C THR A 61 -4.76 8.01 -5.02
N LEU A 62 -4.43 9.21 -5.47
CA LEU A 62 -3.07 9.75 -5.43
C LEU A 62 -2.92 10.79 -4.32
N VAL A 63 -1.79 10.81 -3.65
CA VAL A 63 -1.44 11.75 -2.58
C VAL A 63 0.04 12.03 -2.67
N SER A 64 0.46 13.30 -2.60
CA SER A 64 1.89 13.63 -2.60
C SER A 64 2.61 12.83 -1.51
N GLY A 65 3.69 12.16 -1.88
CA GLY A 65 4.63 11.50 -0.98
C GLY A 65 5.98 11.39 -1.66
N ASN A 66 6.28 10.26 -2.30
CA ASN A 66 7.51 10.03 -3.05
C ASN A 66 7.80 11.14 -4.07
N ALA A 67 6.77 11.69 -4.70
CA ALA A 67 6.85 12.88 -5.52
C ALA A 67 5.71 13.86 -5.19
N TRP A 68 5.68 15.02 -5.84
CA TRP A 68 4.48 15.83 -5.80
C TRP A 68 3.38 15.14 -6.62
N VAL A 69 2.13 15.18 -6.15
CA VAL A 69 0.97 14.56 -6.82
C VAL A 69 0.88 14.92 -8.31
N ASP A 70 1.41 16.09 -8.71
CA ASP A 70 1.51 16.51 -10.11
C ASP A 70 2.27 15.50 -10.98
N GLN A 71 3.40 14.98 -10.49
CA GLN A 71 4.21 13.95 -11.15
C GLN A 71 3.58 12.56 -11.00
N GLU A 72 3.09 12.23 -9.81
CA GLU A 72 2.50 10.91 -9.52
C GLU A 72 1.30 10.62 -10.44
N GLN A 73 0.51 11.65 -10.77
CA GLN A 73 -0.57 11.54 -11.75
C GLN A 73 -0.07 11.14 -13.14
N VAL A 74 1.06 11.68 -13.59
CA VAL A 74 1.63 11.34 -14.90
C VAL A 74 2.01 9.86 -14.94
N ASP A 75 2.62 9.38 -13.86
CA ASP A 75 3.08 8.01 -13.73
C ASP A 75 1.91 7.03 -13.59
N ALA A 76 0.92 7.36 -12.76
CA ALA A 76 -0.27 6.54 -12.50
C ALA A 76 -1.16 6.39 -13.73
N LEU A 77 -1.40 7.47 -14.48
CA LEU A 77 -2.19 7.43 -15.72
C LEU A 77 -1.55 6.50 -16.75
N LYS A 78 -0.22 6.51 -16.85
CA LYS A 78 0.49 5.58 -17.72
C LYS A 78 0.42 4.14 -17.20
N ALA A 79 0.51 3.95 -15.90
CA ALA A 79 0.47 2.62 -15.29
C ALA A 79 -0.86 1.90 -15.57
N VAL A 80 -2.01 2.57 -15.45
CA VAL A 80 -3.31 1.94 -15.76
C VAL A 80 -3.44 1.58 -17.24
N GLU A 81 -2.90 2.40 -18.17
CA GLU A 81 -2.83 2.05 -19.60
C GLU A 81 -1.90 0.86 -19.83
N ARG A 82 -0.74 0.83 -19.17
CA ARG A 82 0.25 -0.25 -19.27
C ARG A 82 -0.36 -1.60 -18.86
N MET A 83 -1.21 -1.59 -17.84
CA MET A 83 -1.90 -2.77 -17.34
C MET A 83 -3.23 -3.06 -18.07
N GLY A 84 -3.70 -2.17 -18.95
CA GLY A 84 -4.95 -2.35 -19.70
C GLY A 84 -6.21 -2.36 -18.83
N VAL A 85 -6.16 -1.64 -17.70
CA VAL A 85 -7.25 -1.57 -16.71
C VAL A 85 -7.87 -0.17 -16.63
N GLU A 86 -7.49 0.75 -17.52
CA GLU A 86 -7.88 2.17 -17.48
C GLU A 86 -9.39 2.43 -17.59
N LYS A 87 -10.14 1.46 -18.11
CA LYS A 87 -11.60 1.51 -18.22
C LYS A 87 -12.32 1.08 -16.94
N GLU A 88 -11.68 0.21 -16.16
CA GLU A 88 -12.24 -0.42 -14.96
C GLU A 88 -11.74 0.28 -13.68
N VAL A 89 -10.48 0.72 -13.67
CA VAL A 89 -9.80 1.34 -12.54
C VAL A 89 -9.57 2.82 -12.83
N GLY A 90 -10.32 3.69 -12.15
CA GLY A 90 -10.13 5.15 -12.24
C GLY A 90 -8.90 5.63 -11.46
N VAL A 91 -8.26 6.70 -11.94
CA VAL A 91 -7.20 7.43 -11.22
C VAL A 91 -7.76 8.76 -10.72
N TYR A 92 -7.61 9.02 -9.43
CA TYR A 92 -8.18 10.17 -8.74
C TYR A 92 -7.09 11.02 -8.10
N SER A 93 -7.02 12.29 -8.48
CA SER A 93 -6.09 13.24 -7.87
C SER A 93 -6.52 13.57 -6.44
N GLY A 94 -5.57 13.61 -5.51
CA GLY A 94 -5.82 13.90 -4.11
C GLY A 94 -4.99 15.05 -3.56
N ALA A 95 -4.64 14.92 -2.28
CA ALA A 95 -3.98 15.99 -1.55
C ALA A 95 -2.57 16.24 -2.08
N ALA A 96 -2.31 17.49 -2.45
CA ALA A 96 -0.98 17.91 -2.88
C ALA A 96 -0.05 18.26 -1.71
N TYR A 97 -0.61 18.57 -0.54
CA TYR A 97 0.10 18.94 0.68
C TYR A 97 -0.45 18.16 1.87
N PRO A 98 0.37 17.92 2.90
CA PRO A 98 -0.09 17.43 4.20
C PRO A 98 -1.12 18.37 4.83
N LEU A 99 -1.78 17.91 5.89
CA LEU A 99 -2.73 18.75 6.63
C LEU A 99 -2.07 19.98 7.27
N LEU A 100 -0.92 19.81 7.94
CA LEU A 100 -0.20 20.90 8.62
C LEU A 100 1.30 20.95 8.30
N HIS A 101 1.93 19.82 8.02
CA HIS A 101 3.34 19.75 7.65
C HIS A 101 3.59 20.43 6.29
N ASP A 102 4.68 21.21 6.16
CA ASP A 102 4.93 22.06 5.00
C ASP A 102 6.37 21.94 4.48
N TYR A 103 6.50 22.00 3.15
CA TYR A 103 7.77 22.08 2.44
C TYR A 103 8.60 23.29 2.89
N ALA A 104 7.97 24.42 3.21
CA ALA A 104 8.67 25.63 3.64
C ALA A 104 9.43 25.44 4.97
N THR A 105 9.00 24.50 5.83
CA THR A 105 9.64 24.21 7.11
C THR A 105 10.65 23.07 7.07
N TYR A 106 10.64 22.27 5.99
CA TYR A 106 11.45 21.05 5.86
C TYR A 106 12.95 21.27 6.08
N GLU A 107 13.57 22.30 5.50
CA GLU A 107 15.01 22.54 5.68
C GLU A 107 15.40 22.87 7.13
N ALA A 108 14.51 23.57 7.85
CA ALA A 108 14.71 23.85 9.27
C ALA A 108 14.54 22.57 10.10
N GLU A 109 13.51 21.78 9.81
CA GLU A 109 13.26 20.50 10.48
C GLU A 109 14.42 19.53 10.31
N LYS A 110 14.92 19.36 9.08
CA LYS A 110 16.10 18.55 8.76
C LYS A 110 17.32 18.95 9.59
N THR A 111 17.51 20.26 9.81
CA THR A 111 18.61 20.78 10.63
C THR A 111 18.43 20.44 12.11
N LEU A 112 17.19 20.44 12.60
CA LEU A 112 16.87 20.22 14.01
C LEU A 112 16.83 18.73 14.39
N PHE A 113 16.27 17.88 13.53
CA PHE A 113 15.89 16.49 13.86
C PHE A 113 16.62 15.44 13.02
N GLY A 114 17.46 15.85 12.05
CA GLY A 114 18.18 14.96 11.16
C GLY A 114 17.45 14.74 9.84
N SER A 115 18.08 13.99 8.92
CA SER A 115 17.56 13.78 7.57
C SER A 115 17.77 12.37 7.05
N GLY A 116 16.76 11.90 6.32
CA GLY A 116 16.76 10.69 5.51
C GLY A 116 16.01 10.96 4.19
N TRP A 117 15.10 10.06 3.80
CA TRP A 117 14.33 10.18 2.56
C TRP A 117 13.26 11.28 2.64
N PRO A 118 13.32 12.33 1.80
CA PRO A 118 12.39 13.47 1.90
C PRO A 118 11.22 13.42 0.91
N GLY A 119 11.17 12.43 0.01
CA GLY A 119 10.18 12.35 -1.07
C GLY A 119 10.05 13.65 -1.87
N ALA A 120 8.82 14.12 -2.03
CA ALA A 120 8.42 15.34 -2.72
C ALA A 120 9.18 16.58 -2.22
N PHE A 121 9.47 16.63 -0.92
CA PHE A 121 10.13 17.78 -0.29
C PHE A 121 11.61 17.90 -0.66
N LYS A 122 12.14 17.03 -1.51
CA LYS A 122 13.45 17.23 -2.15
C LYS A 122 13.47 18.46 -3.06
N ASN A 123 12.34 18.81 -3.69
CA ASN A 123 12.27 19.88 -4.68
C ASN A 123 11.00 20.72 -4.48
N PRO A 124 10.98 21.98 -4.92
CA PRO A 124 9.74 22.76 -4.99
C PRO A 124 8.68 22.04 -5.84
N ARG A 125 7.42 22.22 -5.47
CA ARG A 125 6.29 21.70 -6.25
C ARG A 125 6.34 22.21 -7.70
N PRO A 126 6.18 21.35 -8.72
CA PRO A 126 6.06 21.77 -10.10
C PRO A 126 4.96 22.81 -10.31
N THR A 127 5.25 23.82 -11.11
CA THR A 127 4.35 24.92 -11.45
C THR A 127 3.82 24.84 -12.89
N SER A 128 4.39 23.95 -13.70
CA SER A 128 3.97 23.72 -15.09
C SER A 128 4.26 22.30 -15.55
N ALA A 129 3.55 21.86 -16.59
CA ALA A 129 3.71 20.53 -17.18
C ALA A 129 5.11 20.29 -17.77
N SER A 130 5.87 21.33 -18.12
CA SER A 130 7.24 21.19 -18.65
C SER A 130 8.25 20.75 -17.59
N GLN A 131 7.88 20.80 -16.30
CA GLN A 131 8.69 20.32 -15.19
C GLN A 131 8.39 18.86 -14.83
N LEU A 132 7.38 18.24 -15.47
CA LEU A 132 7.01 16.86 -15.27
C LEU A 132 7.81 15.96 -16.22
N ILE A 133 8.17 14.78 -15.72
CA ILE A 133 8.97 13.79 -16.45
C ILE A 133 8.02 12.71 -16.96
N ALA A 134 8.16 12.35 -18.24
CA ALA A 134 7.40 11.25 -18.79
C ALA A 134 7.93 9.90 -18.27
N PRO A 135 7.06 8.89 -18.06
CA PRO A 135 7.49 7.54 -17.76
C PRO A 135 8.37 6.98 -18.88
N PRO A 136 9.19 5.95 -18.61
CA PRO A 136 10.09 5.34 -19.60
C PRO A 136 9.41 4.88 -20.89
N ASP A 137 8.14 4.49 -20.80
CA ASP A 137 7.30 4.03 -21.90
C ASP A 137 6.34 5.11 -22.43
N GLY A 138 6.63 6.38 -22.12
CA GLY A 138 5.93 7.57 -22.60
C GLY A 138 4.69 7.93 -21.78
N LEU A 139 4.13 9.10 -22.08
CA LEU A 139 2.92 9.60 -21.42
C LEU A 139 1.70 8.70 -21.72
N ALA A 140 0.70 8.79 -20.84
CA ALA A 140 -0.64 8.25 -21.12
C ALA A 140 -1.22 8.91 -22.37
N THR A 141 -1.89 8.13 -23.21
CA THR A 141 -2.34 8.56 -24.54
C THR A 141 -3.84 8.85 -24.63
N HIS A 142 -4.64 8.22 -23.76
CA HIS A 142 -6.09 8.31 -23.79
C HIS A 142 -6.73 8.36 -22.40
N THR A 143 -5.99 7.96 -21.36
CA THR A 143 -6.46 7.99 -19.98
C THR A 143 -6.34 9.39 -19.39
N LYS A 144 -7.33 9.76 -18.59
CA LYS A 144 -7.39 11.03 -17.88
C LYS A 144 -7.80 10.78 -16.44
N LEU A 145 -7.43 11.72 -15.56
CA LEU A 145 -7.93 11.74 -14.20
C LEU A 145 -9.46 11.77 -14.19
N ARG A 146 -10.04 11.09 -13.22
CA ARG A 146 -11.46 11.24 -12.88
C ARG A 146 -11.70 12.62 -12.28
N LYS A 147 -12.95 13.08 -12.33
CA LYS A 147 -13.29 14.47 -11.96
C LYS A 147 -13.36 14.66 -10.46
N GLU A 148 -13.75 13.61 -9.76
CA GLU A 148 -13.86 13.54 -8.32
C GLU A 148 -12.47 13.60 -7.69
N THR A 149 -12.35 14.24 -6.52
CA THR A 149 -11.13 14.18 -5.73
C THR A 149 -10.98 12.80 -5.10
N ALA A 150 -9.76 12.41 -4.75
CA ALA A 150 -9.47 11.16 -4.04
C ALA A 150 -10.33 10.98 -2.78
N ALA A 151 -10.41 12.01 -1.93
CA ALA A 151 -11.22 11.95 -0.70
C ALA A 151 -12.71 11.75 -1.02
N GLN A 152 -13.25 12.45 -2.02
CA GLN A 152 -14.65 12.28 -2.43
C GLN A 152 -14.91 10.88 -2.99
N PHE A 153 -13.99 10.35 -3.80
CA PHE A 153 -14.08 8.99 -4.32
C PHE A 153 -14.07 7.93 -3.19
N ILE A 154 -13.24 8.10 -2.16
CA ILE A 154 -13.23 7.22 -0.98
C ILE A 154 -14.62 7.24 -0.30
N VAL A 155 -15.17 8.44 -0.05
CA VAL A 155 -16.48 8.61 0.57
C VAL A 155 -17.58 7.90 -0.23
N ASP A 156 -17.64 8.14 -1.53
CA ASP A 156 -18.68 7.60 -2.40
C ASP A 156 -18.57 6.08 -2.55
N SER A 157 -17.35 5.57 -2.69
CA SER A 157 -17.07 4.13 -2.81
C SER A 157 -17.46 3.37 -1.54
N VAL A 158 -17.13 3.91 -0.36
CA VAL A 158 -17.48 3.31 0.93
C VAL A 158 -19.00 3.33 1.16
N ARG A 159 -19.68 4.44 0.86
CA ARG A 159 -21.14 4.53 0.99
C ARG A 159 -21.87 3.58 0.05
N ALA A 160 -21.35 3.39 -1.16
CA ALA A 160 -21.92 2.45 -2.12
C ALA A 160 -21.69 0.98 -1.74
N ASN A 161 -20.68 0.69 -0.90
CA ASN A 161 -20.25 -0.66 -0.55
C ASN A 161 -19.99 -0.80 0.97
N PRO A 162 -21.01 -0.58 1.81
CA PRO A 162 -20.84 -0.55 3.26
C PRO A 162 -20.32 -1.90 3.79
N HIS A 163 -19.27 -1.82 4.61
CA HIS A 163 -18.55 -2.94 5.24
C HIS A 163 -17.80 -3.87 4.27
N GLU A 164 -17.66 -3.47 3.00
CA GLU A 164 -16.98 -4.28 1.99
C GLU A 164 -15.63 -3.72 1.54
N VAL A 165 -15.44 -2.39 1.64
CA VAL A 165 -14.25 -1.70 1.13
C VAL A 165 -13.08 -1.80 2.10
N THR A 166 -12.00 -2.42 1.63
CA THR A 166 -10.67 -2.31 2.22
C THR A 166 -9.91 -1.17 1.54
N ILE A 167 -9.33 -0.28 2.32
CA ILE A 167 -8.40 0.73 1.80
C ILE A 167 -6.98 0.20 2.03
N LEU A 168 -6.24 -0.01 0.94
CA LEU A 168 -4.80 -0.27 0.97
C LEU A 168 -4.10 1.09 0.89
N ALA A 169 -3.61 1.56 2.02
CA ALA A 169 -2.95 2.85 2.17
C ALA A 169 -1.44 2.65 2.21
N VAL A 170 -0.77 2.99 1.12
CA VAL A 170 0.67 2.83 0.97
C VAL A 170 1.43 4.15 0.78
N GLY A 171 0.70 5.27 0.73
CA GLY A 171 1.27 6.61 0.84
C GLY A 171 0.82 7.37 2.09
N PRO A 172 1.10 8.69 2.17
CA PRO A 172 0.66 9.54 3.27
C PRO A 172 -0.87 9.56 3.43
N LEU A 173 -1.34 9.56 4.68
CA LEU A 173 -2.75 9.29 5.00
C LEU A 173 -3.71 10.47 4.78
N THR A 174 -3.27 11.52 4.08
CA THR A 174 -3.98 12.79 3.95
C THR A 174 -5.34 12.64 3.27
N ASN A 175 -5.43 11.86 2.18
CA ASN A 175 -6.70 11.62 1.48
C ASN A 175 -7.74 10.97 2.39
N ILE A 176 -7.33 9.95 3.14
CA ILE A 176 -8.20 9.19 4.04
C ILE A 176 -8.61 10.07 5.23
N ALA A 177 -7.69 10.85 5.79
CA ALA A 177 -8.02 11.80 6.85
C ALA A 177 -9.04 12.84 6.36
N LEU A 178 -8.87 13.40 5.16
CA LEU A 178 -9.82 14.33 4.57
C LEU A 178 -11.19 13.68 4.32
N ALA A 179 -11.23 12.44 3.83
CA ALA A 179 -12.48 11.68 3.68
C ALA A 179 -13.21 11.49 5.01
N ILE A 180 -12.50 11.05 6.06
CA ILE A 180 -13.07 10.86 7.41
C ILE A 180 -13.55 12.19 8.01
N ARG A 181 -12.79 13.28 7.83
CA ARG A 181 -13.16 14.60 8.37
C ARG A 181 -14.35 15.22 7.66
N SER A 182 -14.46 15.02 6.35
CA SER A 182 -15.57 15.55 5.55
C SER A 182 -16.85 14.72 5.67
N ALA A 183 -16.73 13.40 5.87
CA ALA A 183 -17.85 12.48 6.01
C ALA A 183 -17.61 11.46 7.14
N PRO A 184 -17.73 11.87 8.42
CA PRO A 184 -17.49 10.97 9.56
C PRO A 184 -18.41 9.74 9.58
N ASP A 185 -19.54 9.79 8.87
CA ASP A 185 -20.49 8.68 8.72
C ASP A 185 -19.91 7.46 7.98
N ILE A 186 -18.84 7.62 7.20
CA ILE A 186 -18.20 6.50 6.49
C ILE A 186 -17.38 5.60 7.41
N VAL A 187 -16.90 6.12 8.55
CA VAL A 187 -16.00 5.40 9.47
C VAL A 187 -16.54 4.02 9.85
N PRO A 188 -17.79 3.87 10.34
CA PRO A 188 -18.32 2.55 10.65
C PRO A 188 -18.58 1.67 9.41
N LEU A 189 -18.58 2.24 8.20
CA LEU A 189 -18.82 1.55 6.94
C LEU A 189 -17.54 1.03 6.29
N ILE A 190 -16.36 1.50 6.69
CA ILE A 190 -15.09 0.97 6.18
C ILE A 190 -14.89 -0.44 6.73
N LYS A 191 -14.55 -1.40 5.87
CA LYS A 191 -14.27 -2.79 6.30
C LYS A 191 -13.01 -2.85 7.16
N ARG A 192 -11.90 -2.34 6.60
CA ARG A 192 -10.58 -2.25 7.24
C ARG A 192 -9.67 -1.32 6.44
N ILE A 193 -8.57 -0.93 7.07
CA ILE A 193 -7.46 -0.26 6.39
C ILE A 193 -6.20 -1.09 6.59
N VAL A 194 -5.50 -1.37 5.50
CA VAL A 194 -4.21 -2.06 5.48
C VAL A 194 -3.14 -1.02 5.11
N TYR A 195 -2.13 -0.87 5.96
CA TYR A 195 -1.13 0.18 5.85
C TYR A 195 0.22 -0.40 5.45
N MET A 196 0.92 0.30 4.55
CA MET A 196 2.37 0.44 4.67
C MET A 196 2.63 1.72 5.46
N GLY A 197 3.43 1.65 6.52
CA GLY A 197 3.91 2.85 7.21
C GLY A 197 4.14 2.66 8.70
N GLY A 198 4.90 3.60 9.26
CA GLY A 198 5.37 3.59 10.64
C GLY A 198 6.64 2.76 10.85
N ALA A 199 7.38 3.10 11.90
CA ALA A 199 8.53 2.35 12.42
C ALA A 199 8.41 2.29 13.95
N LEU A 200 8.09 1.12 14.50
CA LEU A 200 7.69 0.99 15.91
C LEU A 200 8.86 0.60 16.83
N GLU A 201 9.62 -0.42 16.45
CA GLU A 201 10.72 -0.99 17.24
C GLU A 201 12.10 -0.73 16.59
N ILE A 202 12.13 0.01 15.47
CA ILE A 202 13.33 0.41 14.74
C ILE A 202 13.36 1.94 14.47
N PRO A 203 14.51 2.52 14.11
CA PRO A 203 14.59 3.91 13.67
C PRO A 203 13.75 4.19 12.42
N GLY A 204 13.39 5.47 12.24
CA GLY A 204 12.76 5.95 11.00
C GLY A 204 13.73 6.04 9.82
N ASN A 205 13.16 6.22 8.62
CA ASN A 205 13.89 6.35 7.36
C ASN A 205 13.89 7.79 6.81
N THR A 206 13.09 8.71 7.37
CA THR A 206 13.08 10.14 7.00
C THR A 206 13.68 11.02 8.08
N THR A 207 13.31 10.77 9.34
CA THR A 207 14.06 11.25 10.50
C THR A 207 14.49 10.03 11.31
N PRO A 208 15.45 10.15 12.25
CA PRO A 208 15.76 9.05 13.16
C PRO A 208 14.53 8.50 13.91
N ALA A 209 13.47 9.31 14.07
CA ALA A 209 12.27 8.95 14.82
C ALA A 209 11.10 8.46 13.94
N ALA A 210 11.04 8.84 12.67
CA ALA A 210 9.82 8.69 11.87
C ALA A 210 10.04 8.07 10.50
N GLU A 211 9.13 7.17 10.15
CA GLU A 211 8.97 6.59 8.82
C GLU A 211 8.27 7.59 7.90
N PHE A 212 8.69 7.61 6.63
CA PHE A 212 8.31 8.57 5.60
C PHE A 212 6.82 8.86 5.50
N ASN A 213 5.96 7.86 5.28
CA ASN A 213 4.53 8.10 5.04
C ASN A 213 3.84 8.76 6.23
N TRP A 214 4.21 8.35 7.44
CA TRP A 214 3.63 8.93 8.66
C TRP A 214 4.30 10.24 9.06
N TRP A 215 5.57 10.44 8.72
CA TRP A 215 6.27 11.71 8.84
C TRP A 215 5.73 12.76 7.87
N PHE A 216 5.33 12.37 6.66
CA PHE A 216 4.87 13.28 5.64
C PHE A 216 3.59 13.99 6.09
N ASP A 217 2.65 13.27 6.72
CA ASP A 217 1.46 13.85 7.35
C ASP A 217 1.10 13.19 8.70
N PRO A 218 1.79 13.57 9.79
CA PRO A 218 1.59 12.98 11.12
C PRO A 218 0.19 13.23 11.66
N GLU A 219 -0.41 14.39 11.34
CA GLU A 219 -1.76 14.73 11.74
C GLU A 219 -2.79 13.84 11.07
N ALA A 220 -2.66 13.60 9.75
CA ALA A 220 -3.52 12.68 9.04
C ALA A 220 -3.39 11.26 9.59
N ALA A 221 -2.15 10.80 9.81
CA ALA A 221 -1.91 9.48 10.39
C ALA A 221 -2.59 9.35 11.77
N LYS A 222 -2.47 10.36 12.63
CA LYS A 222 -3.14 10.39 13.93
C LYS A 222 -4.67 10.37 13.83
N ILE A 223 -5.26 11.08 12.86
CA ILE A 223 -6.71 11.08 12.62
C ILE A 223 -7.18 9.67 12.24
N VAL A 224 -6.49 9.05 11.28
CA VAL A 224 -6.87 7.77 10.72
C VAL A 224 -6.68 6.64 11.73
N LEU A 225 -5.51 6.55 12.39
CA LEU A 225 -5.19 5.50 13.37
C LEU A 225 -6.06 5.55 14.63
N ARG A 226 -6.66 6.70 14.95
CA ARG A 226 -7.59 6.86 16.08
C ARG A 226 -9.06 6.60 15.70
N SER A 227 -9.36 6.41 14.41
CA SER A 227 -10.71 6.11 13.94
C SER A 227 -11.05 4.65 14.25
N PRO A 228 -12.22 4.32 14.81
CA PRO A 228 -12.57 2.96 15.24
C PRO A 228 -12.86 2.02 14.05
N ILE A 229 -11.81 1.69 13.30
CA ILE A 229 -11.79 0.84 12.10
C ILE A 229 -10.85 -0.33 12.38
N GLU A 230 -11.02 -1.47 11.70
CA GLU A 230 -10.00 -2.52 11.74
C GLU A 230 -8.71 -2.05 11.04
N HIS A 231 -7.58 -2.07 11.75
CA HIS A 231 -6.28 -1.65 11.25
C HIS A 231 -5.31 -2.84 11.14
N VAL A 232 -4.65 -2.98 9.97
CA VAL A 232 -3.55 -3.93 9.77
C VAL A 232 -2.32 -3.17 9.26
N ILE A 233 -1.26 -3.12 10.05
CA ILE A 233 -0.10 -2.26 9.79
C ILE A 233 1.12 -3.10 9.42
N PHE A 234 1.70 -2.80 8.26
CA PHE A 234 3.02 -3.27 7.82
C PHE A 234 4.03 -2.13 8.00
N PRO A 235 4.65 -2.03 9.17
CA PRO A 235 5.67 -1.02 9.43
C PRO A 235 7.01 -1.41 8.80
N ASN A 236 7.97 -0.49 8.81
CA ASN A 236 9.35 -0.77 8.40
C ASN A 236 9.97 -1.93 9.18
N ASP A 237 9.51 -2.20 10.42
CA ASP A 237 9.94 -3.35 11.22
C ASP A 237 9.84 -4.70 10.48
N VAL A 238 8.88 -4.85 9.55
CA VAL A 238 8.76 -6.03 8.69
C VAL A 238 9.23 -5.74 7.26
N CYS A 239 8.91 -4.58 6.72
CA CYS A 239 9.21 -4.27 5.32
C CYS A 239 10.71 -4.19 5.04
N GLU A 240 11.51 -3.65 5.96
CA GLU A 240 12.97 -3.57 5.81
C GLU A 240 13.69 -4.91 6.07
N LYS A 241 12.95 -5.99 6.36
CA LYS A 241 13.49 -7.36 6.40
C LYS A 241 13.34 -8.10 5.07
N VAL A 242 12.59 -7.55 4.12
CA VAL A 242 12.21 -8.20 2.87
C VAL A 242 12.86 -7.48 1.70
N THR A 243 14.00 -7.99 1.26
CA THR A 243 14.87 -7.33 0.28
C THR A 243 14.62 -7.82 -1.14
N PHE A 244 14.35 -6.90 -2.07
CA PHE A 244 14.42 -7.17 -3.49
C PHE A 244 15.89 -7.14 -3.92
N ASP A 245 16.41 -8.31 -4.26
CA ASP A 245 17.81 -8.50 -4.65
C ASP A 245 17.92 -9.00 -6.09
N LYS A 246 19.16 -9.24 -6.52
CA LYS A 246 19.47 -9.73 -7.86
C LYS A 246 18.77 -11.05 -8.19
N SER A 247 18.60 -11.93 -7.20
CA SER A 247 17.97 -13.24 -7.42
C SER A 247 16.48 -13.10 -7.74
N VAL A 248 15.79 -12.17 -7.07
CA VAL A 248 14.38 -11.87 -7.37
C VAL A 248 14.28 -11.16 -8.72
N TYR A 249 15.13 -10.18 -8.97
CA TYR A 249 15.20 -9.48 -10.26
C TYR A 249 15.36 -10.45 -11.44
N GLU A 250 16.32 -11.38 -11.36
CA GLU A 250 16.56 -12.40 -12.39
C GLU A 250 15.34 -13.29 -12.64
N ARG A 251 14.58 -13.65 -11.60
CA ARG A 251 13.31 -14.40 -11.75
C ARG A 251 12.27 -13.59 -12.53
N VAL A 252 12.20 -12.28 -12.32
CA VAL A 252 11.26 -11.41 -13.04
C VAL A 252 11.68 -11.28 -14.50
N ILE A 253 12.93 -10.91 -14.77
CA ILE A 253 13.42 -10.62 -16.13
C ILE A 253 13.64 -11.85 -17.01
N ALA A 254 13.61 -13.06 -16.43
CA ALA A 254 13.54 -14.32 -17.17
C ALA A 254 12.24 -14.46 -17.99
N HIS A 255 11.21 -13.66 -17.68
CA HIS A 255 9.97 -13.58 -18.44
C HIS A 255 10.04 -12.50 -19.54
N GLN A 256 9.07 -12.51 -20.44
CA GLN A 256 8.93 -11.54 -21.53
C GLN A 256 7.65 -10.72 -21.36
N GLY A 257 7.67 -9.47 -21.82
CA GLY A 257 6.50 -8.59 -21.80
C GLY A 257 6.85 -7.19 -21.30
N ALA A 258 5.86 -6.29 -21.38
CA ALA A 258 6.05 -4.88 -21.02
C ALA A 258 6.57 -4.68 -19.59
N ILE A 259 6.10 -5.51 -18.64
CA ILE A 259 6.56 -5.43 -17.24
C ILE A 259 8.00 -5.90 -17.10
N ALA A 260 8.36 -7.08 -17.63
CA ALA A 260 9.74 -7.54 -17.58
C ALA A 260 10.73 -6.55 -18.22
N ASP A 261 10.33 -5.87 -19.31
CA ASP A 261 11.14 -4.84 -19.94
C ASP A 261 11.23 -3.56 -19.09
N LEU A 262 10.17 -3.19 -18.37
CA LEU A 262 10.19 -2.09 -17.41
C LEU A 262 11.14 -2.39 -16.24
N TYR A 263 11.14 -3.61 -15.69
CA TYR A 263 12.14 -4.03 -14.68
C TYR A 263 13.56 -3.96 -15.22
N LYS A 264 13.81 -4.40 -16.45
CA LYS A 264 15.14 -4.28 -17.08
C LYS A 264 15.58 -2.82 -17.20
N HIS A 265 14.67 -1.94 -17.58
CA HIS A 265 14.95 -0.51 -17.72
C HIS A 265 15.31 0.13 -16.37
N GLU A 266 14.50 -0.11 -15.34
CA GLU A 266 14.62 0.56 -14.04
C GLU A 266 15.71 -0.05 -13.15
N PHE A 267 15.77 -1.38 -13.06
CA PHE A 267 16.68 -2.07 -12.13
C PHE A 267 17.95 -2.62 -12.80
N GLY A 268 17.94 -2.88 -14.10
CA GLY A 268 19.09 -3.42 -14.82
C GLY A 268 20.37 -2.59 -14.62
N PRO A 269 20.36 -1.27 -14.86
CA PRO A 269 21.52 -0.42 -14.65
C PRO A 269 22.05 -0.41 -13.20
N LEU A 270 21.18 -0.63 -12.20
CA LEU A 270 21.56 -0.69 -10.80
C LEU A 270 22.36 -1.97 -10.50
N PHE A 271 21.90 -3.12 -11.01
CA PHE A 271 22.59 -4.41 -10.85
C PHE A 271 23.84 -4.56 -11.73
N ASP A 272 23.88 -3.89 -12.88
CA ASP A 272 25.07 -3.82 -13.73
C ASP A 272 26.18 -3.01 -13.05
N LYS A 273 25.81 -1.93 -12.34
CA LYS A 273 26.73 -1.11 -11.57
C LYS A 273 27.19 -1.81 -10.28
N ASP A 274 26.27 -2.45 -9.57
CA ASP A 274 26.53 -3.18 -8.33
C ASP A 274 25.68 -4.46 -8.26
N PRO A 275 26.28 -5.65 -8.48
CA PRO A 275 25.56 -6.92 -8.36
C PRO A 275 25.00 -7.22 -6.97
N SER A 276 25.46 -6.51 -5.92
CA SER A 276 24.98 -6.63 -4.54
C SER A 276 23.92 -5.59 -4.16
N TYR A 277 23.52 -4.75 -5.12
CA TYR A 277 22.40 -3.84 -4.95
C TYR A 277 21.18 -4.57 -4.41
N HIS A 278 20.46 -3.91 -3.52
CA HIS A 278 19.16 -4.35 -3.05
C HIS A 278 18.32 -3.13 -2.73
N SER A 279 17.01 -3.32 -2.81
CA SER A 279 16.00 -2.37 -2.35
C SER A 279 14.99 -3.10 -1.48
N PHE A 280 14.00 -2.36 -0.99
CA PHE A 280 12.85 -2.91 -0.30
C PHE A 280 11.60 -2.77 -1.17
N THR A 281 10.56 -3.54 -0.86
CA THR A 281 9.30 -3.57 -1.61
C THR A 281 8.15 -3.31 -0.64
N TRP A 282 8.22 -2.19 0.09
CA TRP A 282 7.40 -1.94 1.26
C TRP A 282 5.91 -2.14 0.96
N ASP A 283 5.42 -1.60 -0.16
CA ASP A 283 4.00 -1.62 -0.55
C ASP A 283 3.50 -2.95 -1.10
N SER A 284 4.41 -3.76 -1.65
CA SER A 284 4.07 -5.05 -2.25
C SER A 284 3.66 -6.09 -1.20
N LEU A 285 4.20 -5.97 0.03
CA LEU A 285 3.83 -6.83 1.16
C LEU A 285 2.35 -6.70 1.56
N PRO A 286 1.84 -5.50 1.92
CA PRO A 286 0.43 -5.34 2.23
C PRO A 286 -0.47 -5.61 1.01
N ALA A 287 0.00 -5.36 -0.22
CA ALA A 287 -0.74 -5.73 -1.44
C ALA A 287 -0.95 -7.26 -1.56
N LEU A 288 0.10 -8.08 -1.37
CA LEU A 288 -0.04 -9.54 -1.40
C LEU A 288 -0.87 -10.07 -0.23
N PHE A 289 -0.75 -9.45 0.94
CA PHE A 289 -1.48 -9.83 2.15
C PHE A 289 -3.00 -9.85 1.94
N LEU A 290 -3.55 -8.95 1.11
CA LEU A 290 -4.99 -8.88 0.83
C LEU A 290 -5.57 -10.24 0.39
N VAL A 291 -4.82 -10.99 -0.42
CA VAL A 291 -5.26 -12.29 -0.98
C VAL A 291 -4.49 -13.48 -0.43
N ASN A 292 -3.45 -13.24 0.36
CA ASN A 292 -2.64 -14.27 0.98
C ASN A 292 -2.25 -13.88 2.41
N PRO A 293 -3.21 -13.80 3.36
CA PRO A 293 -2.91 -13.41 4.73
C PRO A 293 -2.00 -14.43 5.46
N GLY A 294 -1.86 -15.64 4.92
CA GLY A 294 -0.97 -16.69 5.42
C GLY A 294 0.52 -16.35 5.33
N ILE A 295 0.92 -15.33 4.57
CA ILE A 295 2.32 -14.87 4.55
C ILE A 295 2.77 -14.30 5.89
N VAL A 296 1.85 -13.86 6.76
CA VAL A 296 2.19 -13.28 8.07
C VAL A 296 2.51 -14.39 9.07
N THR A 297 3.78 -14.47 9.48
CA THR A 297 4.27 -15.47 10.43
C THR A 297 4.36 -14.92 11.86
N GLU A 298 4.52 -13.60 12.02
CA GLU A 298 4.45 -12.93 13.32
C GLU A 298 3.66 -11.63 13.22
N SER A 299 2.68 -11.46 14.10
CA SER A 299 1.98 -10.19 14.31
C SER A 299 1.60 -10.01 15.78
N ARG A 300 1.41 -8.77 16.20
CA ARG A 300 1.01 -8.41 17.57
C ARG A 300 -0.17 -7.44 17.51
N GLU A 301 -1.15 -7.62 18.39
CA GLU A 301 -2.15 -6.58 18.63
C GLU A 301 -1.56 -5.52 19.55
N LEU A 302 -1.46 -4.29 19.06
CA LEU A 302 -0.97 -3.13 19.81
C LEU A 302 -2.01 -2.02 19.73
N TRP A 303 -2.14 -1.21 20.78
CA TRP A 303 -2.74 0.11 20.59
C TRP A 303 -1.72 0.99 19.88
N VAL A 304 -2.14 1.66 18.82
CA VAL A 304 -1.23 2.45 17.97
C VAL A 304 -1.64 3.92 17.96
N ASP A 305 -0.64 4.79 17.88
CA ASP A 305 -0.78 6.23 17.70
C ASP A 305 0.42 6.79 16.93
N VAL A 306 0.34 8.06 16.55
CA VAL A 306 1.46 8.84 16.00
C VAL A 306 1.67 10.09 16.84
N ASP A 307 2.93 10.47 17.09
CA ASP A 307 3.22 11.79 17.63
C ASP A 307 3.15 12.84 16.52
N ALA A 308 2.13 13.70 16.60
CA ALA A 308 1.93 14.83 15.69
C ALA A 308 2.33 16.16 16.35
N THR A 309 3.10 16.12 17.44
CA THR A 309 3.67 17.30 18.06
C THR A 309 4.97 17.63 17.33
N PHE A 310 5.07 18.84 16.78
CA PHE A 310 6.30 19.27 16.14
C PHE A 310 7.46 19.27 17.16
N GLY A 311 8.45 18.40 16.91
CA GLY A 311 9.52 18.07 17.85
C GLY A 311 10.35 16.89 17.33
N ALA A 312 11.30 16.41 18.13
CA ALA A 312 12.22 15.35 17.72
C ALA A 312 11.53 14.01 17.37
N ASP A 313 10.32 13.77 17.91
CA ASP A 313 9.50 12.60 17.63
C ASP A 313 8.38 12.88 16.62
N TYR A 314 8.39 14.01 15.89
CA TYR A 314 7.34 14.33 14.91
C TYR A 314 7.23 13.24 13.82
N GLY A 315 6.03 12.64 13.70
CA GLY A 315 5.77 11.50 12.81
C GLY A 315 6.07 10.12 13.42
N ARG A 316 6.56 10.04 14.67
CA ARG A 316 6.92 8.77 15.29
C ARG A 316 5.71 7.86 15.49
N ALA A 317 5.86 6.61 15.06
CA ALA A 317 4.93 5.54 15.38
C ALA A 317 5.05 5.13 16.86
N LEU A 318 3.91 5.07 17.57
CA LEU A 318 3.84 4.70 18.98
C LEU A 318 3.01 3.43 19.13
N GLY A 319 3.61 2.37 19.68
CA GLY A 319 2.93 1.11 19.98
C GLY A 319 2.86 0.83 21.47
N TYR A 320 1.64 0.61 22.00
CA TYR A 320 1.42 0.33 23.42
C TYR A 320 0.90 -1.10 23.61
N LYS A 321 1.51 -1.85 24.52
CA LYS A 321 1.05 -3.20 24.94
C LYS A 321 0.03 -3.14 26.08
N LYS A 322 0.07 -2.07 26.89
CA LYS A 322 -0.81 -1.82 28.05
C LYS A 322 -0.82 -0.32 28.35
N GLY A 323 -1.87 0.16 29.03
CA GLY A 323 -1.94 1.55 29.49
C GLY A 323 -1.93 2.58 28.35
N ALA A 324 -2.49 2.21 27.20
CA ALA A 324 -2.51 3.07 26.03
C ALA A 324 -3.30 4.37 26.28
N PRO A 325 -2.92 5.49 25.65
CA PRO A 325 -3.67 6.73 25.74
C PRO A 325 -5.12 6.57 25.26
N VAL A 326 -6.03 7.34 25.87
CA VAL A 326 -7.45 7.38 25.49
C VAL A 326 -7.59 7.79 24.02
N GLY A 327 -8.44 7.06 23.29
CA GLY A 327 -8.73 7.31 21.87
C GLY A 327 -7.84 6.55 20.90
N THR A 328 -6.78 5.88 21.37
CA THR A 328 -6.02 4.93 20.53
C THR A 328 -6.86 3.70 20.19
N GLN A 329 -6.65 3.17 18.99
CA GLN A 329 -7.28 1.92 18.56
C GLN A 329 -6.28 0.78 18.57
N LYS A 330 -6.78 -0.45 18.71
CA LYS A 330 -5.96 -1.63 18.48
C LYS A 330 -5.75 -1.83 16.99
N ALA A 331 -4.52 -2.18 16.62
CA ALA A 331 -4.14 -2.59 15.28
C ALA A 331 -3.41 -3.92 15.33
N LYS A 332 -3.58 -4.73 14.29
CA LYS A 332 -2.69 -5.87 14.02
C LYS A 332 -1.41 -5.34 13.38
N VAL A 333 -0.31 -5.37 14.10
CA VAL A 333 1.00 -4.92 13.61
C VAL A 333 1.83 -6.14 13.21
N VAL A 334 2.33 -6.16 11.98
CA VAL A 334 3.09 -7.28 11.40
C VAL A 334 4.59 -7.09 11.68
N PHE A 335 5.26 -8.15 12.13
CA PHE A 335 6.69 -8.13 12.48
C PHE A 335 7.54 -9.15 11.70
N ALA A 336 6.91 -10.18 11.12
CA ALA A 336 7.58 -11.15 10.27
C ALA A 336 6.63 -11.74 9.23
N VAL A 337 7.20 -12.08 8.07
CA VAL A 337 6.52 -12.79 6.99
C VAL A 337 7.32 -14.01 6.52
N ASP A 338 6.64 -14.97 5.91
CA ASP A 338 7.26 -16.01 5.10
C ASP A 338 7.75 -15.39 3.79
N GLN A 339 9.04 -15.06 3.75
CA GLN A 339 9.64 -14.40 2.59
C GLN A 339 9.62 -15.27 1.33
N LYS A 340 9.72 -16.60 1.47
CA LYS A 340 9.67 -17.49 0.31
C LYS A 340 8.27 -17.44 -0.30
N GLN A 341 7.24 -17.56 0.52
CA GLN A 341 5.85 -17.47 0.07
C GLN A 341 5.55 -16.09 -0.52
N PHE A 342 6.08 -15.02 0.08
CA PHE A 342 5.97 -13.66 -0.45
C PHE A 342 6.60 -13.55 -1.85
N TRP A 343 7.89 -13.90 -2.01
CA TRP A 343 8.58 -13.74 -3.29
C TRP A 343 8.02 -14.66 -4.39
N ASP A 344 7.56 -15.86 -4.04
CA ASP A 344 6.87 -16.73 -5.00
C ASP A 344 5.54 -16.12 -5.47
N GLY A 345 4.76 -15.53 -4.55
CA GLY A 345 3.52 -14.82 -4.89
C GLY A 345 3.74 -13.53 -5.67
N TYR A 346 4.73 -12.73 -5.27
CA TYR A 346 5.15 -11.50 -5.94
C TYR A 346 5.58 -11.80 -7.38
N VAL A 347 6.56 -12.68 -7.57
CA VAL A 347 7.06 -13.03 -8.91
C VAL A 347 5.92 -13.59 -9.75
N GLY A 348 5.13 -14.50 -9.18
CA GLY A 348 3.99 -15.11 -9.86
C GLY A 348 2.90 -14.13 -10.29
N LEU A 349 2.83 -12.93 -9.71
CA LEU A 349 1.89 -11.87 -10.13
C LEU A 349 2.55 -10.93 -11.14
N VAL A 350 3.74 -10.41 -10.85
CA VAL A 350 4.38 -9.38 -11.70
C VAL A 350 4.86 -9.93 -13.04
N THR A 351 4.99 -11.25 -13.19
CA THR A 351 5.38 -11.90 -14.45
C THR A 351 4.20 -12.43 -15.27
N LEU A 352 2.96 -12.23 -14.81
CA LEU A 352 1.78 -12.58 -15.59
C LEU A 352 1.72 -11.75 -16.88
N PRO A 353 1.24 -12.33 -17.99
CA PRO A 353 1.06 -11.58 -19.23
C PRO A 353 0.14 -10.37 -19.01
N THR A 354 0.54 -9.21 -19.50
CA THR A 354 -0.33 -8.02 -19.51
C THR A 354 -1.33 -8.11 -20.66
N PRO A 355 -2.55 -7.56 -20.52
CA PRO A 355 -3.57 -7.55 -21.57
C PRO A 355 -3.15 -6.76 -22.81
N VAL A 356 -2.28 -5.75 -22.64
CA VAL A 356 -1.82 -4.86 -23.71
C VAL A 356 -0.68 -5.53 -24.47
N LYS A 357 -0.95 -5.88 -25.73
CA LYS A 357 0.08 -6.32 -26.68
C LYS A 357 0.80 -5.09 -27.24
N LYS A 358 2.13 -5.17 -27.36
CA LYS A 358 2.98 -4.15 -27.98
C LYS A 358 2.57 -3.86 -29.42
#